data_AF-A0A6P8IFM1-F1
#
_entry.id   AF-A0A6P8IFM1-F1
#
_cell.length_a   1.000
_cell.length_b   1.000
_cell.length_c   1.000
_cell.angle_alpha   90.00
_cell.angle_beta   90.00
_cell.angle_gamma   90.00
#
_symmetry.space_group_name_H-M   'P 1'
#
loop_
_entity.id
_entity.type
_entity.pdbx_description
1 polymer ?
#
loop_
_entity_poly.entity_id
_entity_poly.type
_entity_poly.pdbx_seq_one_letter_code
_entity_poly.pdbx_strand_id
1 'polypeptide(L)'
;MKFLPQRYRESQSDWFGKRGISWHISVVYRRLDDKLQWQGFVHVIQSCSQDSPAVVSIMQDVLRTLKQEHPEISKAYLRQDNAGCYHSATTILSCPEISRSTGVKIARLDFSDPQGGKEAADRLAATCKSHIRVYINEGNDVVTAKQLESALLSNGGVKGVRVVSLQSIANSQETTQKIPSISKLNNFEFVSGEKIKVWRAYGIGTGKVLRIEKSSTTGEFKYFIPQATRKTQPETLTEPGAEQNVEPEDMSTDHTSQALFSCPHDGCIRVFQKVGNLERHLTSEKCTRALEKHSLMDLAKMGYKCELDEGVGVIPTLQSSSSSRGENKRHPC
;
A
#
# COMPACT_ATOMS: atom_id res chain seq x y z
N MET A 1 -12.84 -3.55 -6.55
CA MET A 1 -13.46 -2.40 -5.84
C MET A 1 -14.12 -1.45 -6.84
N LYS A 2 -14.97 -0.53 -6.36
CA LYS A 2 -15.56 0.54 -7.18
C LYS A 2 -15.12 1.92 -6.68
N PHE A 3 -14.81 2.83 -7.60
CA PHE A 3 -14.67 4.25 -7.32
C PHE A 3 -15.97 4.94 -7.71
N LEU A 4 -16.58 5.69 -6.80
CA LEU A 4 -17.79 6.44 -7.13
C LEU A 4 -17.38 7.66 -7.96
N PRO A 5 -17.96 7.88 -9.16
CA PRO A 5 -17.73 9.10 -9.93
C PRO A 5 -17.95 10.34 -9.08
N GLN A 6 -17.05 11.31 -9.15
CA GLN A 6 -17.13 12.57 -8.41
C GLN A 6 -16.86 13.75 -9.35
N ARG A 7 -17.63 14.81 -9.18
CA ARG A 7 -17.38 16.11 -9.82
C ARG A 7 -16.84 17.09 -8.77
N TYR A 8 -16.13 18.13 -9.21
CA TYR A 8 -15.71 19.20 -8.32
C TYR A 8 -16.91 19.90 -7.67
N ARG A 9 -17.98 20.10 -8.44
CA ARG A 9 -19.28 20.59 -7.96
C ARG A 9 -20.37 19.68 -8.44
N GLU A 10 -21.23 19.28 -7.51
CA GLU A 10 -22.30 18.36 -7.81
C GLU A 10 -23.54 18.70 -6.98
N SER A 11 -24.71 18.60 -7.62
CA SER A 11 -25.97 18.76 -6.92
C SER A 11 -26.24 17.51 -6.07
N GLN A 12 -27.04 17.66 -5.01
CA GLN A 12 -27.44 16.52 -4.18
C GLN A 12 -28.19 15.45 -4.99
N SER A 13 -28.98 15.85 -6.00
CA SER A 13 -29.69 14.93 -6.88
C SER A 13 -28.76 14.10 -7.76
N ASP A 14 -27.66 14.69 -8.24
CA ASP A 14 -26.69 13.99 -9.09
C ASP A 14 -25.84 12.98 -8.30
N TRP A 15 -25.80 13.10 -6.98
CA TRP A 15 -25.04 12.21 -6.09
C TRP A 15 -25.59 10.78 -6.05
N PHE A 16 -26.90 10.60 -6.17
CA PHE A 16 -27.57 9.31 -5.96
C PHE A 16 -27.53 8.41 -7.20
N GLY A 17 -27.41 7.09 -6.99
CA GLY A 17 -27.59 6.08 -8.04
C GLY A 17 -26.44 5.96 -9.05
N LYS A 18 -25.27 6.54 -8.77
CA LYS A 18 -24.13 6.48 -9.70
C LYS A 18 -23.56 5.09 -9.88
N ARG A 19 -23.26 4.76 -11.13
CA ARG A 19 -22.47 3.57 -11.45
C ARG A 19 -21.01 3.78 -11.10
N GLY A 20 -20.46 2.94 -10.22
CA GLY A 20 -19.05 2.97 -9.86
C GLY A 20 -18.12 2.56 -11.00
N ILE A 21 -16.97 3.23 -11.10
CA ILE A 21 -15.86 2.88 -11.99
C ILE A 21 -15.11 1.68 -11.40
N SER A 22 -14.87 0.64 -12.19
CA SER A 22 -14.13 -0.54 -11.72
C SER A 22 -12.65 -0.20 -11.58
N TRP A 23 -12.10 -0.55 -10.42
CA TRP A 23 -10.66 -0.53 -10.20
C TRP A 23 -10.24 -1.69 -9.29
N HIS A 24 -9.03 -2.18 -9.52
CA HIS A 24 -8.40 -3.24 -8.74
C HIS A 24 -7.03 -2.76 -8.28
N ILE A 25 -6.65 -3.14 -7.05
CA ILE A 25 -5.40 -2.73 -6.44
C ILE A 25 -4.64 -3.99 -6.05
N SER A 26 -3.40 -4.09 -6.52
CA SER A 26 -2.46 -5.12 -6.09
C SER A 26 -1.25 -4.43 -5.45
N VAL A 27 -0.79 -4.95 -4.32
CA VAL A 27 0.44 -4.48 -3.67
C VAL A 27 1.44 -5.63 -3.64
N VAL A 28 2.63 -5.35 -4.14
CA VAL A 28 3.71 -6.31 -4.27
C VAL A 28 4.80 -5.91 -3.28
N TYR A 29 5.32 -6.89 -2.56
CA TYR A 29 6.53 -6.74 -1.75
C TYR A 29 7.55 -7.78 -2.21
N ARG A 30 8.83 -7.38 -2.25
CA ARG A 30 9.96 -8.30 -2.44
C ARG A 30 11.10 -7.92 -1.52
N ARG A 31 11.94 -8.90 -1.18
CA ARG A 31 13.21 -8.65 -0.50
C ARG A 31 14.34 -8.99 -1.45
N LEU A 32 15.24 -8.04 -1.66
CA LEU A 32 16.44 -8.19 -2.49
C LEU A 32 17.61 -7.59 -1.71
N ASP A 33 18.69 -8.34 -1.52
CA ASP A 33 19.87 -7.94 -0.74
C ASP A 33 19.50 -7.35 0.64
N ASP A 34 18.64 -8.05 1.37
CA ASP A 34 18.05 -7.68 2.67
C ASP A 34 17.23 -6.38 2.70
N LYS A 35 17.06 -5.71 1.56
CA LYS A 35 16.20 -4.55 1.42
C LYS A 35 14.80 -4.96 1.01
N LEU A 36 13.81 -4.54 1.80
CA LEU A 36 12.41 -4.68 1.43
C LEU A 36 12.08 -3.61 0.37
N GLN A 37 11.45 -4.03 -0.71
CA GLN A 37 10.94 -3.18 -1.78
C GLN A 37 9.45 -3.41 -1.96
N TRP A 38 8.73 -2.41 -2.44
CA TRP A 38 7.30 -2.53 -2.73
C TRP A 38 6.89 -1.87 -4.03
N GLN A 39 5.72 -2.26 -4.55
CA GLN A 39 5.11 -1.62 -5.71
C GLN A 39 3.60 -1.78 -5.65
N GLY A 40 2.87 -0.68 -5.81
CA GLY A 40 1.44 -0.67 -6.04
C GLY A 40 1.12 -0.76 -7.53
N PHE A 41 0.08 -1.53 -7.87
CA PHE A 41 -0.55 -1.56 -9.18
C PHE A 41 -2.02 -1.18 -9.01
N VAL A 42 -2.50 -0.22 -9.82
CA VAL A 42 -3.90 0.19 -9.87
C VAL A 42 -4.41 -0.04 -11.27
N HIS A 43 -5.20 -1.10 -11.46
CA HIS A 43 -5.88 -1.39 -12.71
C HIS A 43 -7.21 -0.67 -12.73
N VAL A 44 -7.35 0.35 -13.58
CA VAL A 44 -8.60 1.07 -13.83
C VAL A 44 -9.27 0.45 -15.05
N ILE A 45 -10.53 0.01 -14.91
CA ILE A 45 -11.23 -0.76 -15.93
C ILE A 45 -12.56 -0.08 -16.27
N GLN A 46 -12.74 0.29 -17.54
CA GLN A 46 -13.94 1.01 -17.99
C GLN A 46 -15.20 0.12 -17.90
N SER A 47 -15.14 -1.12 -18.41
CA SER A 47 -16.25 -2.07 -18.32
C SER A 47 -15.78 -3.42 -17.79
N CYS A 48 -16.27 -3.80 -16.60
CA CYS A 48 -15.94 -5.07 -15.96
C CYS A 48 -17.00 -5.48 -14.92
N SER A 49 -17.39 -6.74 -14.96
CA SER A 49 -18.24 -7.47 -14.00
C SER A 49 -17.57 -7.69 -12.64
N GLN A 50 -16.24 -7.59 -12.56
CA GLN A 50 -15.41 -7.90 -11.38
C GLN A 50 -15.60 -9.33 -10.88
N ASP A 51 -15.63 -10.26 -11.83
CA ASP A 51 -15.73 -11.70 -11.59
C ASP A 51 -14.34 -12.36 -11.44
N SER A 52 -14.34 -13.68 -11.25
CA SER A 52 -13.11 -14.46 -11.08
C SER A 52 -12.20 -14.42 -12.32
N PRO A 53 -12.72 -14.56 -13.56
CA PRO A 53 -11.91 -14.37 -14.78
C PRO A 53 -11.17 -13.03 -14.86
N ALA A 54 -11.83 -11.94 -14.43
CA ALA A 54 -11.19 -10.63 -14.39
C ALA A 54 -10.01 -10.60 -13.40
N VAL A 55 -10.19 -11.17 -12.21
CA VAL A 55 -9.13 -11.31 -11.19
C VAL A 55 -7.95 -12.13 -11.72
N VAL A 56 -8.21 -13.26 -12.37
CA VAL A 56 -7.18 -14.12 -12.98
C VAL A 56 -6.34 -13.35 -14.01
N SER A 57 -7.00 -12.56 -14.87
CA SER A 57 -6.32 -11.75 -15.88
C SER A 57 -5.41 -10.68 -15.24
N ILE A 58 -5.88 -10.04 -14.17
CA ILE A 58 -5.10 -9.03 -13.44
C ILE A 58 -3.89 -9.68 -12.74
N MET A 59 -4.09 -10.83 -12.08
CA MET A 59 -2.99 -11.60 -11.48
C MET A 59 -1.91 -11.94 -12.52
N GLN A 60 -2.34 -12.36 -13.72
CA GLN A 60 -1.43 -12.68 -14.81
C GLN A 60 -0.66 -11.46 -15.31
N ASP A 61 -1.33 -10.31 -15.49
CA ASP A 61 -0.68 -9.06 -15.93
C ASP A 61 0.36 -8.57 -14.92
N VAL A 62 0.04 -8.59 -13.61
CA VAL A 62 0.98 -8.20 -12.55
C VAL A 62 2.21 -9.11 -12.58
N LEU A 63 2.03 -10.42 -12.55
CA LEU A 63 3.16 -11.36 -12.53
C LEU A 63 3.99 -11.33 -13.82
N ARG A 64 3.35 -11.19 -14.98
CA ARG A 64 4.04 -11.05 -16.27
C ARG A 64 4.90 -9.78 -16.29
N THR A 65 4.34 -8.66 -15.82
CA THR A 65 5.04 -7.38 -15.77
C THR A 65 6.24 -7.45 -14.83
N LEU A 66 6.04 -8.00 -13.63
CA LEU A 66 7.13 -8.23 -12.68
C LEU A 66 8.22 -9.12 -13.28
N LYS A 67 7.86 -10.20 -13.97
CA LYS A 67 8.86 -11.09 -14.59
C LYS A 67 9.65 -10.42 -15.71
N GLN A 68 9.00 -9.60 -16.53
CA GLN A 68 9.64 -8.89 -17.64
C GLN A 68 10.65 -7.86 -17.15
N GLU A 69 10.29 -7.11 -16.10
CA GLU A 69 11.14 -6.05 -15.55
C GLU A 69 12.19 -6.58 -14.57
N HIS A 70 11.87 -7.68 -13.89
CA HIS A 70 12.72 -8.32 -12.89
C HIS A 70 12.80 -9.83 -13.17
N PRO A 71 13.65 -10.24 -14.13
CA PRO A 71 13.80 -11.64 -14.54
C PRO A 71 14.20 -12.59 -13.40
N GLU A 72 14.82 -12.08 -12.34
CA GLU A 72 15.18 -12.82 -11.13
C GLU A 72 13.97 -13.32 -10.33
N ILE A 73 12.80 -12.69 -10.50
CA ILE A 73 11.57 -13.12 -9.83
C ILE A 73 11.14 -14.48 -10.41
N SER A 74 11.19 -15.52 -9.58
CA SER A 74 10.84 -16.89 -9.96
C SER A 74 9.65 -17.47 -9.22
N LYS A 75 9.28 -16.86 -8.08
CA LYS A 75 8.29 -17.40 -7.16
C LYS A 75 7.43 -16.28 -6.58
N ALA A 76 6.14 -16.53 -6.42
CA ALA A 76 5.19 -15.62 -5.81
C ALA A 76 4.37 -16.32 -4.72
N TYR A 77 4.04 -15.55 -3.69
CA TYR A 77 3.10 -15.89 -2.63
C TYR A 77 1.98 -14.85 -2.69
N LEU A 78 0.75 -15.29 -2.87
CA LEU A 78 -0.39 -14.42 -3.07
C LEU A 78 -1.24 -14.40 -1.81
N ARG A 79 -1.73 -13.21 -1.47
CA ARG A 79 -2.72 -13.00 -0.41
C ARG A 79 -3.89 -12.20 -0.97
N GLN A 80 -5.11 -12.64 -0.68
CA GLN A 80 -6.34 -12.03 -1.20
C GLN A 80 -7.42 -11.90 -0.13
N ASP A 81 -8.39 -11.03 -0.38
CA ASP A 81 -9.61 -10.92 0.43
C ASP A 81 -10.58 -12.09 0.15
N ASN A 82 -11.63 -12.23 0.96
CA ASN A 82 -12.59 -13.34 0.88
C ASN A 82 -13.76 -13.11 -0.10
N ALA A 83 -13.78 -12.04 -0.88
CA ALA A 83 -14.86 -11.82 -1.83
C ALA A 83 -14.90 -12.96 -2.87
N GLY A 84 -16.12 -13.29 -3.31
CA GLY A 84 -16.35 -14.47 -4.15
C GLY A 84 -15.63 -14.46 -5.51
N CYS A 85 -15.11 -13.32 -5.98
CA CYS A 85 -14.27 -13.27 -7.18
C CYS A 85 -12.81 -13.67 -6.93
N TYR A 86 -12.31 -13.51 -5.70
CA TYR A 86 -10.98 -13.99 -5.30
C TYR A 86 -11.06 -15.41 -4.75
N HIS A 87 -11.97 -15.64 -3.80
CA HIS A 87 -12.13 -16.91 -3.12
C HIS A 87 -13.04 -17.86 -3.90
N SER A 88 -12.60 -18.23 -5.11
CA SER A 88 -13.35 -19.10 -6.03
C SER A 88 -12.50 -20.22 -6.61
N ALA A 89 -13.17 -21.29 -7.05
CA ALA A 89 -12.51 -22.39 -7.75
C ALA A 89 -11.80 -21.91 -9.02
N THR A 90 -12.42 -21.00 -9.77
CA THR A 90 -11.81 -20.40 -10.98
C THR A 90 -10.47 -19.75 -10.65
N THR A 91 -10.42 -18.85 -9.66
CA THR A 91 -9.18 -18.14 -9.31
C THR A 91 -8.10 -19.08 -8.78
N ILE A 92 -8.44 -19.99 -7.88
CA ILE A 92 -7.49 -20.94 -7.28
C ILE A 92 -6.94 -21.90 -8.35
N LEU A 93 -7.81 -22.48 -9.19
CA LEU A 93 -7.43 -23.48 -10.19
C LEU A 93 -6.72 -22.88 -11.40
N SER A 94 -6.81 -21.56 -11.64
CA SER A 94 -6.03 -20.87 -12.67
C SER A 94 -4.56 -20.61 -12.26
N CYS A 95 -4.19 -20.72 -10.99
CA CYS A 95 -2.83 -20.41 -10.53
C CYS A 95 -1.70 -21.23 -11.22
N PRO A 96 -1.86 -22.55 -11.49
CA PRO A 96 -0.87 -23.31 -12.27
C PRO A 96 -0.68 -22.78 -13.69
N GLU A 97 -1.77 -22.34 -14.34
CA GLU A 97 -1.72 -21.77 -15.68
C GLU A 97 -1.05 -20.40 -15.71
N ILE A 98 -1.41 -19.53 -14.75
CA ILE A 98 -0.74 -18.24 -14.57
C ILE A 98 0.76 -18.47 -14.37
N SER A 99 1.13 -19.47 -13.56
CA SER A 99 2.53 -19.80 -13.32
C SER A 99 3.26 -20.20 -14.61
N ARG A 100 2.62 -21.04 -15.44
CA ARG A 100 3.20 -21.50 -16.72
C ARG A 100 3.34 -20.36 -17.73
N SER A 101 2.31 -19.54 -17.87
CA SER A 101 2.27 -18.47 -18.86
C SER A 101 3.12 -17.24 -18.50
N THR A 102 3.35 -17.00 -17.21
CA THR A 102 4.17 -15.86 -16.74
C THR A 102 5.61 -16.23 -16.41
N GLY A 103 5.91 -17.52 -16.19
CA GLY A 103 7.21 -17.97 -15.73
C GLY A 103 7.50 -17.68 -14.25
N VAL A 104 6.48 -17.27 -13.46
CA VAL A 104 6.57 -17.06 -12.02
C VAL A 104 5.76 -18.12 -11.30
N LYS A 105 6.41 -18.99 -10.52
CA LYS A 105 5.73 -20.04 -9.76
C LYS A 105 4.90 -19.45 -8.63
N ILE A 106 3.57 -19.49 -8.75
CA ILE A 106 2.67 -19.24 -7.62
C ILE A 106 2.78 -20.44 -6.68
N ALA A 107 3.49 -20.25 -5.58
CA ALA A 107 3.74 -21.32 -4.61
C ALA A 107 2.58 -21.49 -3.64
N ARG A 108 1.92 -20.38 -3.31
CA ARG A 108 0.86 -20.35 -2.31
C ARG A 108 -0.13 -19.22 -2.60
N LEU A 109 -1.40 -19.49 -2.32
CA LEU A 109 -2.48 -18.52 -2.29
C LEU A 109 -3.17 -18.62 -0.92
N ASP A 110 -3.15 -17.52 -0.19
CA ASP A 110 -3.73 -17.41 1.14
C ASP A 110 -4.86 -16.37 1.15
N PHE A 111 -5.93 -16.68 1.86
CA PHE A 111 -7.04 -15.77 2.10
C PHE A 111 -6.91 -15.18 3.49
N SER A 112 -7.17 -13.88 3.60
CA SER A 112 -7.11 -13.18 4.88
C SER A 112 -8.19 -13.64 5.83
N ASP A 113 -7.88 -13.66 7.14
CA ASP A 113 -8.89 -13.95 8.13
C ASP A 113 -9.95 -12.84 8.18
N PRO A 114 -11.24 -13.19 8.35
CA PRO A 114 -12.25 -12.21 8.67
C PRO A 114 -11.81 -11.40 9.89
N GLN A 115 -11.77 -10.08 9.77
CA GLN A 115 -11.35 -9.14 10.83
C GLN A 115 -9.84 -9.05 11.10
N GLY A 116 -8.97 -9.67 10.29
CA GLY A 116 -7.50 -9.68 10.43
C GLY A 116 -6.76 -8.36 10.18
N GLY A 117 -7.40 -7.20 10.37
CA GLY A 117 -6.83 -5.87 10.13
C GLY A 117 -6.85 -5.42 8.66
N LYS A 118 -6.77 -4.10 8.44
CA LYS A 118 -6.76 -3.48 7.09
C LYS A 118 -5.46 -3.83 6.35
N GLU A 119 -5.58 -4.32 5.12
CA GLU A 119 -4.44 -4.82 4.36
C GLU A 119 -3.61 -3.69 3.71
N ALA A 120 -2.45 -4.04 3.15
CA ALA A 120 -1.63 -3.10 2.38
C ALA A 120 -2.40 -2.50 1.19
N ALA A 121 -3.27 -3.29 0.56
CA ALA A 121 -4.14 -2.82 -0.52
C ALA A 121 -5.15 -1.77 -0.04
N ASP A 122 -5.71 -1.93 1.17
CA ASP A 122 -6.64 -0.94 1.75
C ASP A 122 -5.95 0.38 2.04
N ARG A 123 -4.72 0.33 2.60
CA ARG A 123 -3.91 1.54 2.83
C ARG A 123 -3.62 2.25 1.51
N LEU A 124 -3.20 1.50 0.49
CA LEU A 124 -2.95 2.07 -0.84
C LEU A 124 -4.23 2.66 -1.45
N ALA A 125 -5.37 1.99 -1.30
CA ALA A 125 -6.66 2.50 -1.76
C ALA A 125 -7.01 3.85 -1.11
N ALA A 126 -6.75 3.99 0.19
CA ALA A 126 -6.96 5.24 0.92
C ALA A 126 -6.03 6.35 0.40
N THR A 127 -4.74 6.06 0.21
CA THR A 127 -3.77 7.01 -0.37
C THR A 127 -4.21 7.48 -1.76
N CYS A 128 -4.59 6.55 -2.64
CA CYS A 128 -5.09 6.87 -3.98
C CYS A 128 -6.36 7.73 -3.92
N LYS A 129 -7.33 7.40 -3.07
CA LYS A 129 -8.55 8.21 -2.89
C LYS A 129 -8.24 9.62 -2.40
N SER A 130 -7.28 9.75 -1.49
CA SER A 130 -6.84 11.05 -0.99
C SER A 130 -6.22 11.89 -2.11
N HIS A 131 -5.33 11.29 -2.91
CA HIS A 131 -4.72 11.95 -4.06
C HIS A 131 -5.76 12.39 -5.11
N ILE A 132 -6.69 11.50 -5.46
CA ILE A 132 -7.79 11.83 -6.38
C ILE A 132 -8.66 12.98 -5.84
N ARG A 133 -8.90 13.04 -4.52
CA ARG A 133 -9.67 14.12 -3.90
C ARG A 133 -8.97 15.47 -4.04
N VAL A 134 -7.65 15.52 -3.92
CA VAL A 134 -6.88 16.76 -4.17
C VAL A 134 -7.08 17.22 -5.61
N TYR A 135 -6.91 16.31 -6.58
CA TYR A 135 -7.15 16.60 -8.00
C TYR A 135 -8.57 17.13 -8.27
N ILE A 136 -9.59 16.57 -7.62
CA ILE A 136 -10.97 17.06 -7.72
C ILE A 136 -11.09 18.47 -7.14
N ASN A 137 -10.49 18.74 -5.99
CA ASN A 137 -10.54 20.04 -5.32
C ASN A 137 -9.85 21.16 -6.12
N GLU A 138 -8.98 20.84 -7.07
CA GLU A 138 -8.39 21.78 -8.04
C GLU A 138 -9.38 22.22 -9.13
N GLY A 139 -10.61 21.70 -9.15
CA GLY A 139 -11.63 22.05 -10.13
C GLY A 139 -11.90 20.97 -11.18
N ASN A 140 -11.31 19.78 -11.05
CA ASN A 140 -11.42 18.71 -12.04
C ASN A 140 -12.53 17.71 -11.71
N ASP A 141 -13.09 17.10 -12.76
CA ASP A 141 -14.06 16.03 -12.64
C ASP A 141 -13.43 14.64 -12.87
N VAL A 142 -13.90 13.65 -12.11
CA VAL A 142 -13.48 12.24 -12.20
C VAL A 142 -14.72 11.36 -12.35
N VAL A 143 -15.22 11.30 -13.58
CA VAL A 143 -16.46 10.55 -13.92
C VAL A 143 -16.28 9.42 -14.92
N THR A 144 -15.09 9.26 -15.49
CA THR A 144 -14.73 8.19 -16.44
C THR A 144 -13.47 7.46 -15.99
N ALA A 145 -13.23 6.23 -16.48
CA ALA A 145 -11.99 5.51 -16.20
C ALA A 145 -10.75 6.31 -16.64
N LYS A 146 -10.84 6.97 -17.79
CA LYS A 146 -9.76 7.83 -18.30
C LYS A 146 -9.47 9.02 -17.38
N GLN A 147 -10.50 9.67 -16.84
CA GLN A 147 -10.31 10.75 -15.87
C GLN A 147 -9.75 10.23 -14.55
N LEU A 148 -10.16 9.04 -14.12
CA LEU A 148 -9.61 8.39 -12.91
C LEU A 148 -8.12 8.07 -13.08
N GLU A 149 -7.72 7.58 -14.25
CA GLU A 149 -6.32 7.42 -14.63
C GLU A 149 -5.58 8.76 -14.59
N SER A 150 -6.11 9.81 -15.24
CA SER A 150 -5.50 11.15 -15.21
C SER A 150 -5.34 11.68 -13.79
N ALA A 151 -6.34 11.49 -12.93
CA ALA A 151 -6.31 11.93 -11.53
C ALA A 151 -5.22 11.20 -10.75
N LEU A 152 -5.06 9.88 -10.95
CA LEU A 152 -4.02 9.07 -10.30
C LEU A 152 -2.59 9.42 -10.75
N LEU A 153 -2.46 9.98 -11.95
CA LEU A 153 -1.18 10.40 -12.56
C LEU A 153 -0.91 11.91 -12.40
N SER A 154 -1.84 12.66 -11.83
CA SER A 154 -1.71 14.12 -11.64
C SER A 154 -0.62 14.45 -10.62
N ASN A 155 -0.04 15.66 -10.68
CA ASN A 155 0.92 16.14 -9.68
C ASN A 155 2.10 15.17 -9.39
N GLY A 156 2.62 14.51 -10.42
CA GLY A 156 3.69 13.50 -10.29
C GLY A 156 3.22 12.09 -9.92
N GLY A 157 1.91 11.90 -9.73
CA GLY A 157 1.26 10.64 -9.39
C GLY A 157 1.49 10.21 -7.94
N VAL A 158 0.92 9.06 -7.58
CA VAL A 158 1.14 8.46 -6.25
C VAL A 158 2.47 7.70 -6.25
N LYS A 159 3.40 8.09 -5.36
CA LYS A 159 4.73 7.49 -5.26
C LYS A 159 4.65 5.97 -5.11
N GLY A 160 5.40 5.25 -5.94
CA GLY A 160 5.44 3.79 -5.92
C GLY A 160 4.18 3.10 -6.44
N VAL A 161 3.35 3.80 -7.21
CA VAL A 161 2.11 3.25 -7.80
C VAL A 161 2.17 3.32 -9.31
N ARG A 162 1.86 2.21 -9.96
CA ARG A 162 1.70 2.10 -11.40
C ARG A 162 0.23 2.03 -11.73
N VAL A 163 -0.22 2.87 -12.67
CA VAL A 163 -1.61 2.89 -13.13
C VAL A 163 -1.70 2.16 -14.46
N VAL A 164 -2.65 1.22 -14.57
CA VAL A 164 -2.92 0.44 -15.78
C VAL A 164 -4.36 0.69 -16.18
N SER A 165 -4.57 1.23 -17.39
CA SER A 165 -5.89 1.55 -17.92
C SER A 165 -6.35 0.48 -18.91
N LEU A 166 -7.54 -0.07 -18.69
CA LEU A 166 -8.14 -1.14 -19.50
C LEU A 166 -9.55 -0.76 -19.94
N GLN A 167 -9.86 -0.97 -21.23
CA GLN A 167 -11.22 -0.78 -21.75
C GLN A 167 -12.16 -1.87 -21.22
N SER A 168 -11.73 -3.13 -21.34
CA SER A 168 -12.41 -4.29 -20.80
C SER A 168 -11.41 -5.38 -20.49
N ILE A 169 -11.83 -6.36 -19.69
CA ILE A 169 -11.09 -7.61 -19.52
C ILE A 169 -11.86 -8.67 -20.31
N ALA A 170 -11.18 -9.36 -21.23
CA ALA A 170 -11.80 -10.45 -21.97
C ALA A 170 -12.22 -11.57 -21.01
N ASN A 171 -13.38 -12.17 -21.26
CA ASN A 171 -13.91 -13.22 -20.40
C ASN A 171 -13.07 -14.49 -20.58
N SER A 172 -12.50 -14.98 -19.48
CA SER A 172 -11.95 -16.33 -19.42
C SER A 172 -13.00 -17.36 -19.15
N GLN A 173 -12.79 -18.54 -19.74
CA GLN A 173 -13.60 -19.70 -19.40
C GLN A 173 -13.48 -19.95 -17.90
N GLU A 174 -14.63 -20.00 -17.24
CA GLU A 174 -14.73 -20.47 -15.88
C GLU A 174 -14.42 -21.96 -15.84
N THR A 175 -13.79 -22.39 -14.75
CA THR A 175 -13.56 -23.82 -14.54
C THR A 175 -14.86 -24.52 -14.17
N THR A 176 -15.07 -25.73 -14.70
CA THR A 176 -16.18 -26.60 -14.29
C THR A 176 -15.86 -27.36 -13.00
N GLN A 177 -14.57 -27.48 -12.65
CA GLN A 177 -14.12 -28.19 -11.47
C GLN A 177 -14.50 -27.43 -10.19
N LYS A 178 -15.21 -28.10 -9.28
CA LYS A 178 -15.56 -27.56 -7.96
C LYS A 178 -14.53 -27.94 -6.91
N ILE A 179 -14.26 -27.02 -5.98
CA ILE A 179 -13.50 -27.31 -4.76
C ILE A 179 -14.49 -27.59 -3.62
N PRO A 180 -14.57 -28.83 -3.09
CA PRO A 180 -15.51 -29.16 -2.04
C PRO A 180 -15.25 -28.35 -0.76
N SER A 181 -16.31 -27.73 -0.23
CA SER A 181 -16.24 -26.91 0.99
C SER A 181 -15.19 -25.78 0.94
N ILE A 182 -15.02 -25.16 -0.24
CA ILE A 182 -14.07 -24.06 -0.47
C ILE A 182 -14.17 -22.96 0.59
N SER A 183 -15.38 -22.58 1.02
CA SER A 183 -15.61 -21.54 2.04
C SER A 183 -15.00 -21.82 3.42
N LYS A 184 -14.55 -23.06 3.68
CA LYS A 184 -13.87 -23.45 4.92
C LYS A 184 -12.35 -23.50 4.77
N LEU A 185 -11.81 -23.27 3.58
CA LEU A 185 -10.39 -23.40 3.26
C LEU A 185 -9.80 -22.00 3.08
N ASN A 186 -8.70 -21.70 3.74
CA ASN A 186 -8.07 -20.38 3.68
C ASN A 186 -6.67 -20.39 3.08
N ASN A 187 -6.02 -21.56 2.99
CA ASN A 187 -4.65 -21.66 2.51
C ASN A 187 -4.53 -22.74 1.45
N PHE A 188 -3.88 -22.41 0.34
CA PHE A 188 -3.71 -23.28 -0.82
C PHE A 188 -2.23 -23.28 -1.23
N GLU A 189 -1.54 -24.40 -1.03
CA GLU A 189 -0.15 -24.60 -1.45
C GLU A 189 -0.08 -25.46 -2.71
N PHE A 190 0.63 -24.96 -3.72
CA PHE A 190 0.80 -25.62 -5.01
C PHE A 190 2.08 -26.46 -4.99
N VAL A 191 1.94 -27.73 -4.63
CA VAL A 191 3.07 -28.66 -4.42
C VAL A 191 3.63 -29.17 -5.75
N SER A 192 2.76 -29.60 -6.65
CA SER A 192 3.09 -30.08 -8.00
C SER A 192 1.98 -29.63 -8.96
N GLY A 193 2.25 -29.59 -10.27
CA GLY A 193 1.32 -29.00 -11.25
C GLY A 193 -0.11 -29.56 -11.22
N GLU A 194 -0.33 -30.74 -10.65
CA GLU A 194 -1.64 -31.39 -10.53
C GLU A 194 -2.14 -31.55 -9.09
N LYS A 195 -1.41 -31.08 -8.06
CA LYS A 195 -1.79 -31.28 -6.66
C LYS A 195 -1.71 -29.99 -5.85
N ILE A 196 -2.83 -29.66 -5.20
CA ILE A 196 -2.95 -28.54 -4.26
C ILE A 196 -3.13 -29.11 -2.86
N LYS A 197 -2.33 -28.65 -1.92
CA LYS A 197 -2.52 -28.93 -0.51
C LYS A 197 -3.29 -27.78 0.12
N VAL A 198 -4.35 -28.08 0.88
CA VAL A 198 -5.29 -27.08 1.40
C VAL A 198 -5.47 -27.20 2.91
N TRP A 199 -5.69 -26.06 3.56
CA TRP A 199 -5.93 -25.96 4.99
C TRP A 199 -7.08 -24.99 5.30
N ARG A 200 -7.70 -25.20 6.47
CA ARG A 200 -8.62 -24.22 7.07
C ARG A 200 -7.88 -23.07 7.75
N ALA A 201 -6.71 -23.35 8.32
CA ALA A 201 -5.88 -22.36 9.00
C ALA A 201 -4.40 -22.67 8.74
N TYR A 202 -3.59 -21.62 8.66
CA TYR A 202 -2.20 -21.71 8.26
C TYR A 202 -1.43 -22.65 9.20
N GLY A 203 -0.79 -23.69 8.65
CA GLY A 203 0.13 -24.55 9.41
C GLY A 203 -0.54 -25.45 10.46
N ILE A 204 -1.87 -25.47 10.53
CA ILE A 204 -2.60 -26.30 11.49
C ILE A 204 -3.00 -27.64 10.86
N GLY A 205 -2.40 -28.72 11.34
CA GLY A 205 -2.67 -30.09 10.91
C GLY A 205 -1.99 -30.47 9.59
N THR A 206 -2.22 -31.71 9.15
CA THR A 206 -1.52 -32.31 8.00
C THR A 206 -1.93 -31.73 6.65
N GLY A 207 -3.08 -31.03 6.58
CA GLY A 207 -3.66 -30.49 5.34
C GLY A 207 -4.31 -31.57 4.46
N LYS A 208 -5.25 -31.17 3.60
CA LYS A 208 -5.90 -32.06 2.64
C LYS A 208 -5.28 -31.87 1.26
N VAL A 209 -5.05 -32.96 0.52
CA VAL A 209 -4.56 -32.88 -0.87
C VAL A 209 -5.74 -32.98 -1.83
N LEU A 210 -5.81 -32.05 -2.78
CA LEU A 210 -6.76 -32.01 -3.89
C LEU A 210 -6.01 -32.20 -5.20
N ARG A 211 -6.64 -32.88 -6.16
CA ARG A 211 -6.12 -33.02 -7.52
C ARG A 211 -6.73 -31.96 -8.43
N ILE A 212 -5.90 -31.30 -9.23
CA ILE A 212 -6.34 -30.40 -10.29
C ILE A 212 -6.60 -31.26 -11.53
N GLU A 213 -7.80 -31.19 -12.05
CA GLU A 213 -8.14 -31.80 -13.33
C GLU A 213 -7.52 -30.96 -14.44
N LYS A 214 -6.84 -31.59 -15.39
CA LYS A 214 -6.37 -30.88 -16.58
C LYS A 214 -7.60 -30.49 -17.39
N SER A 215 -7.87 -29.20 -17.54
CA SER A 215 -8.85 -28.78 -18.53
C SER A 215 -8.28 -29.15 -19.92
N SER A 216 -9.05 -29.93 -20.69
CA SER A 216 -8.73 -30.39 -22.04
C SER A 216 -8.75 -29.26 -23.09
N THR A 217 -8.17 -28.12 -22.77
CA THR A 217 -8.18 -26.95 -23.64
C THR A 217 -6.76 -26.42 -23.76
N THR A 218 -6.11 -26.87 -24.82
CA THR A 218 -5.08 -26.16 -25.61
C THR A 218 -5.61 -24.85 -26.21
N GLY A 219 -6.48 -24.14 -25.47
CA GLY A 219 -6.84 -22.78 -25.80
C GLY A 219 -5.73 -21.90 -25.26
N GLU A 220 -4.93 -21.33 -26.14
CA GLU A 220 -4.17 -20.13 -25.81
C GLU A 220 -5.10 -19.19 -25.03
N PHE A 221 -4.85 -19.01 -23.74
CA PHE A 221 -5.49 -17.96 -22.99
C PHE A 221 -5.05 -16.65 -23.63
N LYS A 222 -5.87 -16.13 -24.55
CA LYS A 222 -5.64 -14.86 -25.23
C LYS A 222 -5.85 -13.71 -24.25
N TYR A 223 -4.94 -13.56 -23.29
CA TYR A 223 -4.86 -12.41 -22.40
C TYR A 223 -3.63 -11.59 -22.70
N PHE A 224 -3.94 -10.36 -23.13
CA PHE A 224 -3.10 -9.20 -23.39
C PHE A 224 -2.40 -9.16 -24.75
N ILE A 225 -2.99 -8.39 -25.67
CA ILE A 225 -2.25 -7.48 -26.56
C ILE A 225 -2.32 -6.10 -25.88
N PRO A 226 -1.20 -5.45 -25.52
CA PRO A 226 -1.25 -4.13 -24.93
C PRO A 226 -1.71 -3.10 -25.96
N GLN A 227 -2.90 -2.53 -25.76
CA GLN A 227 -3.08 -1.08 -25.84
C GLN A 227 -3.20 -0.51 -24.41
N ALA A 228 -2.38 -1.04 -23.48
CA ALA A 228 -2.22 -0.43 -22.17
C ALA A 228 -1.13 0.63 -22.28
N THR A 229 -1.49 1.91 -22.15
CA THR A 229 -0.48 2.95 -21.94
C THR A 229 -0.03 2.86 -20.48
N ARG A 230 1.15 2.28 -20.27
CA ARG A 230 1.79 2.23 -18.95
C ARG A 230 2.61 3.51 -18.78
N LYS A 231 2.25 4.31 -17.79
CA LYS A 231 2.98 5.55 -17.48
C LYS A 231 3.51 5.49 -16.06
N THR A 232 4.83 5.52 -15.95
CA THR A 232 5.58 5.80 -14.73
C THR A 232 6.50 6.96 -15.08
N GLN A 233 6.48 8.07 -14.35
CA GLN A 233 7.43 9.16 -14.58
C GLN A 233 8.70 8.97 -13.71
N PRO A 234 9.88 9.36 -14.22
CA PRO A 234 11.15 9.19 -13.51
C PRO A 234 11.26 10.14 -12.31
N GLU A 235 11.80 9.61 -11.20
CA GLU A 235 12.18 10.37 -10.02
C GLU A 235 13.32 11.34 -10.37
N THR A 236 13.14 12.64 -10.09
CA THR A 236 14.25 13.61 -10.07
C THR A 236 14.51 13.95 -8.61
N LEU A 237 15.61 13.44 -8.06
CA LEU A 237 16.07 13.76 -6.71
C LEU A 237 16.92 15.02 -6.78
N THR A 238 16.49 16.08 -6.10
CA THR A 238 17.30 17.27 -5.84
C THR A 238 17.47 17.37 -4.33
N GLU A 239 18.67 17.10 -3.83
CA GLU A 239 19.02 17.33 -2.41
C GLU A 239 19.45 18.78 -2.18
N PRO A 240 18.98 19.43 -1.10
CA PRO A 240 19.64 20.61 -0.56
C PRO A 240 20.52 20.25 0.65
N GLY A 241 21.82 20.57 0.47
CA GLY A 241 22.79 21.13 1.43
C GLY A 241 22.62 20.90 2.94
N ALA A 242 23.63 20.24 3.50
CA ALA A 242 23.91 20.09 4.92
C ALA A 242 24.21 21.43 5.63
N GLU A 243 23.68 21.60 6.85
CA GLU A 243 24.23 22.51 7.86
C GLU A 243 24.26 21.83 9.24
N GLN A 244 25.18 22.32 10.07
CA GLN A 244 25.96 21.59 11.07
C GLN A 244 25.28 21.45 12.45
N ASN A 245 25.66 20.37 13.14
CA ASN A 245 25.33 20.01 14.52
C ASN A 245 25.75 21.05 15.57
N VAL A 246 24.93 21.21 16.61
CA VAL A 246 25.37 21.60 17.96
C VAL A 246 24.54 20.81 18.98
N GLU A 247 25.20 19.92 19.72
CA GLU A 247 24.64 19.25 20.91
C GLU A 247 24.60 20.21 22.11
N PRO A 248 23.68 20.00 23.06
CA PRO A 248 24.08 20.17 24.46
C PRO A 248 23.67 19.00 25.35
N GLU A 249 24.72 18.40 25.91
CA GLU A 249 24.94 17.85 27.24
C GLU A 249 23.76 17.57 28.18
N ASP A 250 23.80 16.32 28.66
CA ASP A 250 23.04 15.67 29.70
C ASP A 250 23.25 16.31 31.09
N MET A 251 22.17 16.60 31.82
CA MET A 251 22.24 16.90 33.25
C MET A 251 21.08 16.24 33.99
N SER A 252 21.40 15.08 34.55
CA SER A 252 20.70 14.42 35.63
C SER A 252 20.31 15.38 36.76
N THR A 253 19.09 15.25 37.29
CA THR A 253 18.86 15.36 38.74
C THR A 253 17.52 14.78 39.16
N ASP A 254 17.65 13.65 39.85
CA ASP A 254 16.75 13.03 40.81
C ASP A 254 16.13 14.06 41.77
N HIS A 255 14.82 14.01 42.02
CA HIS A 255 14.22 14.64 43.22
C HIS A 255 12.98 13.88 43.70
N THR A 256 13.24 13.07 44.71
CA THR A 256 12.37 12.74 45.85
C THR A 256 11.31 13.78 46.20
N SER A 257 10.11 13.25 46.41
CA SER A 257 8.91 13.79 47.05
C SER A 257 9.15 14.74 48.24
N GLN A 258 8.48 15.90 48.21
CA GLN A 258 7.51 16.42 49.21
C GLN A 258 7.57 17.96 49.28
N ALA A 259 7.06 18.62 48.24
CA ALA A 259 6.80 20.07 48.22
C ALA A 259 5.28 20.29 48.29
N LEU A 260 4.79 20.98 49.34
CA LEU A 260 3.34 21.07 49.63
C LEU A 260 2.71 22.42 49.25
N PHE A 261 3.51 23.48 49.06
CA PHE A 261 3.00 24.82 48.76
C PHE A 261 3.82 25.51 47.65
N SER A 262 3.16 25.93 46.58
CA SER A 262 3.78 26.69 45.48
C SER A 262 3.37 28.17 45.51
N CYS A 263 4.20 29.03 44.94
CA CYS A 263 3.86 30.45 44.79
C CYS A 263 2.74 30.64 43.74
N PRO A 264 1.69 31.42 44.03
CA PRO A 264 0.59 31.69 43.09
C PRO A 264 0.95 32.67 41.95
N HIS A 265 2.12 33.31 41.99
CA HIS A 265 2.53 34.27 40.96
C HIS A 265 3.05 33.55 39.72
N ASP A 266 2.47 33.87 38.57
CA ASP A 266 2.72 33.16 37.31
C ASP A 266 4.20 33.18 36.91
N GLY A 267 4.73 31.99 36.59
CA GLY A 267 6.14 31.74 36.28
C GLY A 267 7.11 31.64 37.47
N CYS A 268 6.67 31.70 38.73
CA CYS A 268 7.56 31.51 39.89
C CYS A 268 7.81 30.02 40.17
N ILE A 269 9.08 29.59 40.19
CA ILE A 269 9.45 28.18 40.40
C ILE A 269 9.70 27.79 41.87
N ARG A 270 9.43 28.70 42.83
CA ARG A 270 9.72 28.46 44.25
C ARG A 270 8.62 27.63 44.91
N VAL A 271 9.04 26.63 45.68
CA VAL A 271 8.17 25.72 46.44
C VAL A 271 8.58 25.67 47.90
N PHE A 272 7.60 25.47 48.79
CA PHE A 272 7.76 25.54 50.24
C PHE A 272 7.14 24.32 50.91
N GLN A 273 7.78 23.86 51.98
CA GLN A 273 7.27 22.74 52.79
C GLN A 273 6.30 23.19 53.90
N LYS A 274 6.27 24.49 54.24
CA LYS A 274 5.43 25.06 55.31
C LYS A 274 4.73 26.33 54.83
N VAL A 275 3.48 26.54 55.25
CA VAL A 275 2.68 27.74 54.92
C VAL A 275 3.37 29.04 55.34
N GLY A 276 3.95 29.10 56.55
CA GLY A 276 4.63 30.31 57.02
C GLY A 276 5.84 30.73 56.15
N ASN A 277 6.49 29.79 55.46
CA ASN A 277 7.55 30.12 54.50
C ASN A 277 6.99 30.68 53.19
N LEU A 278 5.83 30.18 52.74
CA LEU A 278 5.10 30.75 51.60
C LEU A 278 4.60 32.16 51.93
N GLU A 279 4.05 32.39 53.12
CA GLU A 279 3.60 33.72 53.56
C GLU A 279 4.75 34.73 53.62
N ARG A 280 5.90 34.33 54.19
CA ARG A 280 7.11 35.17 54.18
C ARG A 280 7.57 35.47 52.76
N HIS A 281 7.53 34.49 51.87
CA HIS A 281 7.86 34.67 50.46
C HIS A 281 6.95 35.71 49.79
N LEU A 282 5.64 35.58 49.98
CA LEU A 282 4.64 36.51 49.43
C LEU A 282 4.81 37.94 49.97
N THR A 283 5.22 38.08 51.24
CA THR A 283 5.29 39.38 51.91
C THR A 283 6.62 40.10 51.70
N SER A 284 7.72 39.38 51.51
CA SER A 284 9.07 39.98 51.63
C SER A 284 10.10 39.51 50.60
N GLU A 285 9.82 38.51 49.75
CA GLU A 285 10.84 37.92 48.87
C GLU A 285 10.47 38.03 47.37
N LYS A 286 11.45 38.25 46.49
CA LYS A 286 11.21 38.42 45.02
C LYS A 286 11.05 37.09 44.29
N CYS A 287 10.03 36.92 43.44
CA CYS A 287 9.84 35.69 42.65
C CYS A 287 11.08 35.31 41.79
N THR A 288 11.36 34.01 41.70
CA THR A 288 12.43 33.46 40.84
C THR A 288 11.79 32.74 39.66
N ARG A 289 12.23 33.05 38.44
CA ARG A 289 11.73 32.45 37.20
C ARG A 289 12.87 31.70 36.50
N ALA A 290 12.57 30.60 35.84
CA ALA A 290 13.47 29.89 34.95
C ALA A 290 12.81 29.70 33.58
N LEU A 291 13.61 29.51 32.53
CA LEU A 291 13.09 29.18 31.20
C LEU A 291 12.32 27.86 31.25
N GLU A 292 11.18 27.82 30.56
CA GLU A 292 10.33 26.64 30.48
C GLU A 292 11.12 25.50 29.82
N LYS A 293 11.28 24.38 30.53
CA LYS A 293 11.89 23.18 29.95
C LYS A 293 10.92 22.59 28.93
N HIS A 294 11.42 22.06 27.82
CA HIS A 294 10.60 21.36 26.83
C HIS A 294 9.68 20.35 27.53
N SER A 295 8.37 20.45 27.25
CA SER A 295 7.43 19.47 27.76
C SER A 295 7.67 18.11 27.10
N LEU A 296 7.17 17.03 27.70
CA LEU A 296 7.18 15.70 27.07
C LEU A 296 6.52 15.72 25.67
N MET A 297 5.52 16.59 25.47
CA MET A 297 4.86 16.77 24.18
C MET A 297 5.80 17.41 23.15
N ASP A 298 6.64 18.36 23.56
CA ASP A 298 7.59 19.03 22.67
C ASP A 298 8.74 18.09 22.31
N LEU A 299 9.25 17.34 23.29
CA LEU A 299 10.23 16.28 23.04
C LEU A 299 9.68 15.21 22.08
N ALA A 300 8.41 14.81 22.23
CA ALA A 300 7.76 13.88 21.32
C ALA A 300 7.62 14.43 19.89
N LYS A 301 7.24 15.71 19.74
CA LYS A 301 7.15 16.37 18.42
C LYS A 301 8.52 16.48 17.76
N MET A 302 9.56 16.80 18.53
CA MET A 302 10.93 16.88 18.03
C MET A 302 11.46 15.50 17.62
N GLY A 303 11.21 14.46 18.42
CA GLY A 303 11.55 13.08 18.07
C GLY A 303 10.85 12.62 16.79
N TYR A 304 9.55 12.87 16.66
CA TYR A 304 8.79 12.54 15.45
C TYR A 304 9.29 13.29 14.21
N LYS A 305 9.71 14.55 14.36
CA LYS A 305 10.32 15.32 13.29
C LYS A 305 11.65 14.69 12.84
N CYS A 306 12.53 14.35 13.78
CA CYS A 306 13.80 13.67 13.44
C CYS A 306 13.56 12.35 12.70
N GLU A 307 12.60 11.53 13.13
CA GLU A 307 12.27 10.28 12.44
C GLU A 307 11.77 10.49 11.00
N LEU A 308 11.02 11.58 10.75
CA LEU A 308 10.57 11.95 9.41
C LEU A 308 11.73 12.44 8.52
N ASP A 309 12.64 13.24 9.09
CA ASP A 309 13.78 13.82 8.38
C ASP A 309 14.87 12.76 8.10
N GLU A 310 15.03 11.76 8.97
CA GLU A 310 15.93 10.60 8.79
C GLU A 310 15.47 9.60 7.72
N GLY A 311 14.28 9.79 7.14
CA GLY A 311 13.74 8.93 6.09
C GLY A 311 13.37 7.51 6.56
N VAL A 312 13.21 7.31 7.87
CA VAL A 312 12.85 6.02 8.45
C VAL A 312 11.48 5.58 7.93
N GLY A 313 11.47 4.51 7.15
CA GLY A 313 10.23 3.88 6.66
C GLY A 313 9.90 4.08 5.19
N VAL A 314 10.75 4.76 4.39
CA VAL A 314 10.57 4.79 2.93
C VAL A 314 11.02 3.45 2.33
N ILE A 315 10.06 2.53 2.17
CA ILE A 315 10.32 1.27 1.46
C ILE A 315 10.55 1.62 -0.03
N PRO A 316 11.72 1.29 -0.62
CA PRO A 316 12.03 1.60 -2.00
C PRO A 316 11.07 0.91 -2.99
N THR A 317 10.87 1.55 -4.13
CA THR A 317 9.97 1.07 -5.19
C THR A 317 10.69 0.18 -6.20
N LEU A 318 9.95 -0.67 -6.91
CA LEU A 318 10.53 -1.51 -7.96
C LEU A 318 10.80 -0.64 -9.20
N GLN A 319 12.09 -0.44 -9.52
CA GLN A 319 12.49 0.33 -10.69
C GLN A 319 12.11 -0.39 -11.98
N SER A 320 11.39 0.29 -12.87
CA SER A 320 11.13 -0.21 -14.22
C SER A 320 12.39 -0.09 -15.06
N SER A 321 12.77 -1.15 -15.77
CA SER A 321 13.79 -1.08 -16.82
C SER A 321 13.24 -0.27 -17.99
N SER A 322 13.44 1.05 -17.98
CA SER A 322 13.21 1.87 -19.16
C SER A 322 14.17 1.40 -20.24
N SER A 323 13.65 0.90 -21.37
CA SER A 323 14.47 0.63 -22.54
C SER A 323 15.20 1.92 -22.93
N SER A 324 16.51 1.97 -22.69
CA SER A 324 17.38 2.99 -23.24
C SER A 324 17.27 2.92 -24.75
N ARG A 325 16.44 3.79 -25.34
CA ARG A 325 16.55 4.11 -26.77
C ARG A 325 17.95 4.63 -26.96
N GLY A 326 18.78 3.86 -27.66
CA GLY A 326 20.16 4.20 -27.97
C GLY A 326 20.24 5.61 -28.52
N GLU A 327 20.96 6.47 -27.81
CA GLU A 327 21.49 7.69 -28.39
C GLU A 327 22.39 7.27 -29.56
N ASN A 328 21.94 7.58 -30.77
CA ASN A 328 22.78 7.57 -31.96
C ASN A 328 23.96 8.50 -31.69
N LYS A 329 25.13 7.90 -31.40
CA LYS A 329 26.42 8.58 -31.50
C LYS A 329 26.57 9.08 -32.93
N ARG A 330 26.37 10.39 -33.13
CA ARG A 330 26.86 11.06 -34.33
C ARG A 330 28.39 11.08 -34.23
N HIS A 331 29.05 10.36 -35.13
CA HIS A 331 30.48 10.53 -35.37
C HIS A 331 30.72 11.92 -36.00
N PRO A 332 31.72 12.69 -35.53
CA PRO A 332 32.19 13.84 -36.28
C PRO A 332 33.10 13.37 -37.43
N CYS A 333 32.86 13.92 -38.63
CA CYS A 333 33.90 14.13 -39.64
C CYS A 333 34.57 15.47 -39.36
#